data_AF-A0A349J5K2-F1
#
_entry.id   AF-A0A349J5K2-F1
#
_cell.length_a   1.000
_cell.length_b   1.000
_cell.length_c   1.000
_cell.angle_alpha   90.00
_cell.angle_beta   90.00
_cell.angle_gamma   90.00
#
_symmetry.space_group_name_H-M   'P 1'
#
loop_
_entity.id
_entity.type
_entity.pdbx_description
1 polymer ?
#
loop_
_entity_poly.entity_id
_entity_poly.type
_entity_poly.pdbx_seq_one_letter_code
_entity_poly.pdbx_strand_id
1 'polypeptide(L)'
;GMTWPNPGVGCVLVRDGQVIGEGRHRRCGGLHAETDALSRCPDARGATAYVTLAPCTRHGRQPPCVTALIGAGVARVVAAISDPHQDEAGACLTTAGIAYEVGCLGAQARHLHGGFLCRVTRGRPRITGKWATSADGFIAAAPGHRTPISCPDAYALMRRRRRAFDAIVVGAGTAAADNPALTTPRPRWHGDETGPLRVVLARR
;
A
#
# COMPACT_ATOMS: atom_id res chain seq x y z
N GLY A 1 1.88 6.35 -2.54
CA GLY A 1 2.23 5.35 -3.57
C GLY A 1 3.60 5.57 -4.15
N MET A 2 4.61 4.84 -3.70
CA MET A 2 5.84 4.63 -4.50
C MET A 2 5.67 3.43 -5.44
N THR A 3 4.76 2.51 -5.09
CA THR A 3 4.45 1.32 -5.89
C THR A 3 3.41 1.59 -6.96
N TRP A 4 2.71 2.73 -6.93
CA TRP A 4 1.66 3.04 -7.91
C TRP A 4 2.19 2.89 -9.35
N PRO A 5 1.44 2.28 -10.27
CA PRO A 5 0.06 1.78 -10.12
C PRO A 5 -0.07 0.42 -9.39
N ASN A 6 1.03 -0.27 -9.10
CA ASN A 6 1.05 -1.58 -8.45
C ASN A 6 0.67 -1.51 -6.95
N PRO A 7 0.12 -2.60 -6.38
CA PRO A 7 -0.12 -2.68 -4.94
C PRO A 7 1.20 -2.67 -4.15
N GLY A 8 1.19 -2.07 -2.96
CA GLY A 8 2.26 -2.29 -1.99
C GLY A 8 2.06 -3.65 -1.33
N VAL A 9 2.97 -4.59 -1.54
CA VAL A 9 2.91 -5.96 -1.01
C VAL A 9 4.11 -6.19 -0.08
N GLY A 10 3.88 -6.94 1.00
CA GLY A 10 4.94 -7.48 1.86
C GLY A 10 4.96 -9.01 1.80
N CYS A 11 6.14 -9.60 1.95
CA CYS A 11 6.35 -11.04 2.02
C CYS A 11 7.40 -11.36 3.08
N VAL A 12 7.14 -12.38 3.90
CA VAL A 12 8.13 -12.96 4.80
C VAL A 12 8.22 -14.47 4.58
N LEU A 13 9.44 -14.99 4.60
CA LEU A 13 9.75 -16.42 4.49
C LEU A 13 10.09 -16.92 5.88
N VAL A 14 9.42 -17.99 6.31
CA VAL A 14 9.57 -18.57 7.66
C VAL A 14 9.90 -20.05 7.56
N ARG A 15 10.91 -20.50 8.31
CA ARG A 15 11.25 -21.91 8.48
C ARG A 15 11.67 -22.13 9.94
N ASP A 16 11.18 -23.21 10.54
CA ASP A 16 11.46 -23.57 11.96
C ASP A 16 11.16 -22.43 12.95
N GLY A 17 10.08 -21.69 12.69
CA GLY A 17 9.66 -20.54 13.51
C GLY A 17 10.54 -19.29 13.34
N GLN A 18 11.54 -19.32 12.46
CA GLN A 18 12.46 -18.21 12.22
C GLN A 18 12.15 -17.52 10.88
N VAL A 19 12.22 -16.19 10.86
CA VAL A 19 12.18 -15.42 9.62
C VAL A 19 13.52 -15.54 8.93
N ILE A 20 13.53 -16.13 7.73
CA ILE A 20 14.74 -16.37 6.92
C ILE A 20 14.84 -15.44 5.70
N GLY A 21 13.80 -14.65 5.44
CA GLY A 21 13.79 -13.66 4.39
C GLY A 21 12.62 -12.70 4.53
N GLU A 22 12.85 -11.42 4.22
CA GLU A 22 11.83 -10.37 4.25
C GLU A 22 11.91 -9.53 2.98
N GLY A 23 10.77 -9.27 2.37
CA GLY A 23 10.70 -8.52 1.12
C GLY A 23 9.48 -7.63 1.05
N ARG A 24 9.60 -6.55 0.27
CA ARG A 24 8.47 -5.68 -0.04
C ARG A 24 8.58 -5.12 -1.45
N HIS A 25 7.45 -4.93 -2.10
CA HIS A 25 7.44 -4.17 -3.36
C HIS A 25 7.74 -2.70 -3.07
N ARG A 26 8.96 -2.24 -3.40
CA ARG A 26 9.44 -0.90 -2.99
C ARG A 26 8.95 0.21 -3.91
N ARG A 27 8.94 -0.04 -5.22
CA ARG A 27 8.56 0.91 -6.27
C ARG A 27 8.07 0.18 -7.52
N CYS A 28 7.24 0.84 -8.32
CA CYS A 28 6.83 0.31 -9.61
C CYS A 28 8.05 -0.07 -10.47
N GLY A 29 7.99 -1.25 -11.10
CA GLY A 29 9.09 -1.81 -11.91
C GLY A 29 10.24 -2.43 -11.11
N GLY A 30 10.27 -2.29 -9.78
CA GLY A 30 11.18 -3.04 -8.91
C GLY A 30 10.68 -4.45 -8.63
N LEU A 31 11.47 -5.24 -7.89
CA LEU A 31 11.10 -6.58 -7.44
C LEU A 31 9.74 -6.57 -6.70
N HIS A 32 8.92 -7.58 -6.98
CA HIS A 32 7.78 -7.93 -6.14
C HIS A 32 8.24 -8.40 -4.76
N ALA A 33 7.32 -8.43 -3.79
CA ALA A 33 7.69 -8.68 -2.40
C ALA A 33 8.28 -10.09 -2.21
N GLU A 34 7.71 -11.08 -2.89
CA GLU A 34 8.11 -12.48 -2.86
C GLU A 34 9.51 -12.65 -3.42
N THR A 35 9.79 -12.05 -4.58
CA THR A 35 11.12 -12.08 -5.19
C THR A 35 12.15 -11.27 -4.40
N ASP A 36 11.76 -10.13 -3.79
CA ASP A 36 12.64 -9.37 -2.87
C ASP A 36 12.97 -10.19 -1.63
N ALA A 37 12.00 -10.93 -1.07
CA ALA A 37 12.23 -11.82 0.07
C ALA A 37 13.16 -12.99 -0.28
N LEU A 38 12.89 -13.66 -1.40
CA LEU A 38 13.73 -14.75 -1.93
C LEU A 38 15.16 -14.26 -2.23
N SER A 39 15.33 -13.05 -2.78
CA SER A 39 16.66 -12.49 -3.07
C SER A 39 17.53 -12.26 -1.82
N ARG A 40 16.90 -12.24 -0.63
CA ARG A 40 17.55 -12.04 0.67
C ARG A 40 17.63 -13.34 1.48
N CYS A 41 17.15 -14.44 0.92
CA CYS A 41 17.07 -15.74 1.56
C CYS A 41 17.93 -16.72 0.77
N PRO A 42 19.12 -17.13 1.29
CA PRO A 42 20.03 -18.02 0.57
C PRO A 42 19.39 -19.35 0.18
N ASP A 43 18.50 -19.89 1.02
CA ASP A 43 17.74 -21.10 0.77
C ASP A 43 16.34 -21.00 1.38
N ALA A 44 15.32 -21.02 0.53
CA ALA A 44 13.91 -20.98 0.92
C ALA A 44 13.23 -22.36 0.85
N ARG A 45 13.98 -23.43 0.57
CA ARG A 45 13.42 -24.77 0.45
C ARG A 45 12.74 -25.19 1.74
N GLY A 46 11.52 -25.71 1.63
CA GLY A 46 10.71 -26.15 2.77
C GLY A 46 10.10 -25.00 3.59
N ALA A 47 10.37 -23.74 3.26
CA ALA A 47 9.83 -22.60 4.00
C ALA A 47 8.33 -22.39 3.76
N THR A 48 7.72 -21.59 4.63
CA THR A 48 6.39 -21.00 4.43
C THR A 48 6.54 -19.53 4.01
N ALA A 49 5.92 -19.14 2.90
CA ALA A 49 5.83 -17.74 2.49
C ALA A 49 4.51 -17.13 2.98
N TYR A 50 4.58 -16.08 3.79
CA TYR A 50 3.43 -15.27 4.19
C TYR A 50 3.41 -13.99 3.36
N VAL A 51 2.34 -13.77 2.61
CA VAL A 51 2.23 -12.66 1.66
C VAL A 51 0.94 -11.86 1.86
N THR A 52 1.01 -10.53 1.79
CA THR A 52 -0.16 -9.67 2.09
C THR A 52 -1.22 -9.64 0.99
N LEU A 53 -0.90 -10.12 -0.22
CA LEU A 53 -1.78 -10.22 -1.39
C LEU A 53 -1.36 -11.47 -2.18
N ALA A 54 -2.30 -12.23 -2.73
CA ALA A 54 -2.00 -13.47 -3.44
C ALA A 54 -0.91 -13.28 -4.52
N PRO A 55 0.06 -14.20 -4.64
CA PRO A 55 1.18 -14.04 -5.56
C PRO A 55 0.75 -13.91 -7.01
N CYS A 56 1.50 -13.13 -7.81
CA CYS A 56 1.10 -12.93 -9.20
C CYS A 56 1.27 -14.20 -10.05
N THR A 57 0.27 -14.50 -10.89
CA THR A 57 0.21 -15.66 -11.79
C THR A 57 0.56 -15.31 -13.24
N ARG A 58 0.40 -14.05 -13.62
CA ARG A 58 0.59 -13.58 -15.00
C ARG A 58 1.98 -13.01 -15.21
N HIS A 59 2.50 -13.18 -16.42
CA HIS A 59 3.76 -12.57 -16.82
C HIS A 59 3.54 -11.09 -17.10
N GLY A 60 4.14 -10.24 -16.27
CA GLY A 60 4.10 -8.78 -16.45
C GLY A 60 5.45 -8.27 -16.96
N ARG A 61 5.99 -7.26 -16.27
CA ARG A 61 7.39 -6.82 -16.48
C ARG A 61 8.41 -7.80 -15.89
N GLN A 62 7.97 -8.67 -14.99
CA GLN A 62 8.76 -9.70 -14.33
C GLN A 62 8.02 -11.03 -14.47
N PRO A 63 8.74 -12.16 -14.40
CA PRO A 63 8.12 -13.48 -14.30
C PRO A 63 7.15 -13.57 -13.12
N PRO A 64 6.12 -14.44 -13.20
CA PRO A 64 5.15 -14.62 -12.13
C PRO A 64 5.81 -15.01 -10.80
N CYS A 65 5.34 -14.42 -9.69
CA CYS A 65 5.83 -14.75 -8.35
C CYS A 65 5.54 -16.21 -7.97
N VAL A 66 4.44 -16.79 -8.48
CA VAL A 66 4.18 -18.24 -8.30
C VAL A 66 5.31 -19.10 -8.86
N THR A 67 5.87 -18.75 -10.03
CA THR A 67 7.00 -19.47 -10.62
C THR A 67 8.26 -19.34 -9.78
N ALA A 68 8.52 -18.15 -9.23
CA ALA A 68 9.67 -17.91 -8.36
C ALA A 68 9.57 -18.71 -7.05
N LEU A 69 8.39 -18.73 -6.42
CA LEU A 69 8.14 -19.51 -5.20
C LEU A 69 8.27 -21.02 -5.44
N ILE A 70 7.76 -21.51 -6.58
CA ILE A 70 7.92 -22.91 -7.00
C ILE A 70 9.39 -23.25 -7.21
N GLY A 71 10.11 -22.45 -7.99
CA GLY A 71 11.53 -22.68 -8.25
C GLY A 71 12.40 -22.62 -7.00
N ALA A 72 12.00 -21.84 -5.99
CA ALA A 72 12.66 -21.76 -4.70
C ALA A 72 12.36 -22.95 -3.76
N GLY A 73 11.40 -23.81 -4.11
CA GLY A 73 11.04 -24.99 -3.31
C GLY A 73 10.33 -24.66 -2.00
N VAL A 74 9.58 -23.55 -1.95
CA VAL A 74 8.72 -23.19 -0.81
C VAL A 74 7.67 -24.29 -0.61
N ALA A 75 7.45 -24.74 0.63
CA ALA A 75 6.50 -25.82 0.91
C ALA A 75 5.06 -25.33 1.08
N ARG A 76 4.89 -24.09 1.56
CA ARG A 76 3.57 -23.51 1.83
C ARG A 76 3.53 -22.02 1.53
N VAL A 77 2.40 -21.55 1.02
CA VAL A 77 2.12 -20.13 0.80
C VAL A 77 0.84 -19.77 1.54
N VAL A 78 0.88 -18.72 2.35
CA VAL A 78 -0.26 -18.19 3.08
C VAL A 78 -0.46 -16.73 2.64
N ALA A 79 -1.53 -16.48 1.90
CA ALA A 79 -1.91 -15.16 1.44
C ALA A 79 -2.94 -14.51 2.37
N ALA A 80 -2.80 -13.21 2.65
CA ALA A 80 -3.80 -12.54 3.48
C ALA A 80 -5.13 -12.32 2.74
N ILE A 81 -5.07 -12.03 1.44
CA ILE A 81 -6.24 -11.85 0.55
C ILE A 81 -5.92 -12.32 -0.88
N SER A 82 -6.94 -12.75 -1.62
CA SER A 82 -6.85 -12.95 -3.06
C SER A 82 -6.65 -11.62 -3.81
N ASP A 83 -6.05 -11.69 -5.00
CA ASP A 83 -5.93 -10.53 -5.90
C ASP A 83 -7.05 -10.55 -6.95
N PRO A 84 -8.03 -9.63 -6.89
CA PRO A 84 -9.12 -9.58 -7.86
C PRO A 84 -8.70 -9.13 -9.27
N HIS A 85 -7.43 -8.76 -9.47
CA HIS A 85 -6.92 -8.30 -10.76
C HIS A 85 -6.28 -9.42 -11.61
N GLN A 86 -6.31 -10.66 -11.14
CA GLN A 86 -5.71 -11.81 -11.83
C GLN A 86 -6.42 -13.13 -11.47
N ASP A 87 -5.96 -14.22 -12.07
CA ASP A 87 -6.42 -15.57 -11.76
C ASP A 87 -5.87 -16.02 -10.40
N GLU A 88 -6.62 -16.88 -9.71
CA GLU A 88 -6.28 -17.36 -8.37
C GLU A 88 -4.97 -18.16 -8.37
N ALA A 89 -4.05 -17.80 -7.47
CA ALA A 89 -2.72 -18.39 -7.38
C ALA A 89 -2.73 -19.86 -6.94
N GLY A 90 -3.78 -20.26 -6.21
CA GLY A 90 -3.91 -21.59 -5.62
C GLY A 90 -3.72 -22.71 -6.64
N ALA A 91 -4.35 -22.63 -7.82
CA ALA A 91 -4.26 -23.70 -8.82
C ALA A 91 -2.82 -23.98 -9.28
N CYS A 92 -2.01 -22.94 -9.50
CA CYS A 92 -0.61 -23.09 -9.89
C CYS A 92 0.23 -23.70 -8.76
N LEU A 93 0.03 -23.21 -7.53
CA LEU A 93 0.81 -23.64 -6.37
C LEU A 93 0.49 -25.08 -5.97
N THR A 94 -0.79 -25.44 -5.89
CA THR A 94 -1.21 -26.79 -5.50
C THR A 94 -0.80 -27.84 -6.53
N THR A 95 -0.84 -27.51 -7.82
CA THR A 95 -0.35 -28.40 -8.90
C THR A 95 1.14 -28.69 -8.76
N ALA A 96 1.91 -27.72 -8.25
CA ALA A 96 3.34 -27.89 -7.96
C ALA A 96 3.63 -28.54 -6.59
N GLY A 97 2.61 -29.04 -5.88
CA GLY A 97 2.76 -29.67 -4.57
C GLY A 97 2.95 -28.69 -3.40
N ILE A 98 2.67 -27.40 -3.60
CA ILE A 98 2.80 -26.36 -2.57
C ILE A 98 1.44 -26.15 -1.91
N ALA A 99 1.39 -26.27 -0.58
CA ALA A 99 0.17 -25.97 0.18
C ALA A 99 -0.18 -24.48 0.06
N TYR A 100 -1.44 -24.15 -0.20
CA TYR A 100 -1.90 -22.77 -0.35
C TYR A 100 -3.11 -22.49 0.54
N GLU A 101 -3.04 -21.40 1.29
CA GLU A 101 -4.12 -20.89 2.11
C GLU A 101 -4.30 -19.39 1.90
N VAL A 102 -5.55 -18.93 2.00
CA VAL A 102 -5.89 -17.51 1.88
C VAL A 102 -6.84 -17.08 3.00
N GLY A 103 -6.65 -15.85 3.49
CA GLY A 103 -7.60 -15.18 4.39
C GLY A 103 -7.04 -14.79 5.76
N CYS A 104 -5.79 -15.16 6.07
CA CYS A 104 -5.17 -14.76 7.33
C CYS A 104 -5.08 -13.23 7.43
N LEU A 105 -5.57 -12.61 8.51
CA LEU A 105 -5.59 -11.15 8.66
C LEU A 105 -6.23 -10.40 7.47
N GLY A 106 -7.19 -11.03 6.79
CA GLY A 106 -7.77 -10.49 5.55
C GLY A 106 -8.47 -9.15 5.70
N ALA A 107 -8.95 -8.79 6.90
CA ALA A 107 -9.50 -7.46 7.17
C ALA A 107 -8.42 -6.37 7.15
N GLN A 108 -7.28 -6.63 7.81
CA GLN A 108 -6.14 -5.74 7.87
C GLN A 108 -5.51 -5.57 6.49
N ALA A 109 -5.35 -6.66 5.74
CA ALA A 109 -4.85 -6.61 4.37
C ALA A 109 -5.78 -5.83 3.44
N ARG A 110 -7.11 -6.04 3.51
CA ARG A 110 -8.07 -5.19 2.76
C ARG A 110 -7.95 -3.72 3.09
N HIS A 111 -7.71 -3.38 4.35
CA HIS A 111 -7.45 -1.99 4.75
C HIS A 111 -6.14 -1.46 4.15
N LEU A 112 -5.05 -2.22 4.22
CA LEU A 112 -3.75 -1.85 3.65
C LEU A 112 -3.83 -1.64 2.14
N HIS A 113 -4.50 -2.57 1.43
CA HIS A 113 -4.64 -2.59 -0.02
C HIS A 113 -5.82 -1.77 -0.55
N GLY A 114 -6.57 -1.06 0.30
CA GLY A 114 -7.85 -0.47 -0.07
C GLY A 114 -7.79 0.53 -1.24
N GLY A 115 -6.67 1.24 -1.43
CA GLY A 115 -6.47 2.10 -2.61
C GLY A 115 -6.40 1.30 -3.92
N PHE A 116 -5.61 0.23 -3.92
CA PHE A 116 -5.49 -0.71 -5.04
C PHE A 116 -6.83 -1.41 -5.32
N LEU A 117 -7.44 -1.98 -4.28
CA LEU A 117 -8.71 -2.72 -4.41
C LEU A 117 -9.82 -1.83 -4.97
N CYS A 118 -10.01 -0.61 -4.45
CA CYS A 118 -11.01 0.32 -5.01
C CYS A 118 -10.76 0.63 -6.48
N ARG A 119 -9.51 0.79 -6.90
CA ARG A 119 -9.15 1.06 -8.30
C ARG A 119 -9.52 -0.11 -9.19
N VAL A 120 -9.12 -1.33 -8.83
CA VAL A 120 -9.31 -2.51 -9.69
C VAL A 120 -10.75 -3.02 -9.68
N THR A 121 -11.47 -2.92 -8.56
CA THR A 121 -12.84 -3.45 -8.47
C THR A 121 -13.93 -2.41 -8.73
N ARG A 122 -13.64 -1.11 -8.61
CA ARG A 122 -14.64 -0.03 -8.78
C ARG A 122 -14.22 1.06 -9.76
N GLY A 123 -13.05 0.99 -10.37
CA GLY A 123 -12.56 2.00 -11.31
C GLY A 123 -12.33 3.38 -10.70
N ARG A 124 -12.23 3.51 -9.36
CA ARG A 124 -12.11 4.80 -8.67
C ARG A 124 -11.16 4.73 -7.47
N PRO A 125 -10.51 5.83 -7.06
CA PRO A 125 -9.61 5.84 -5.91
C PRO A 125 -10.37 5.60 -4.60
N ARG A 126 -9.66 5.10 -3.57
CA ARG A 126 -10.14 5.17 -2.19
C ARG A 126 -10.00 6.61 -1.70
N ILE A 127 -11.08 7.18 -1.18
CA ILE A 127 -11.11 8.53 -0.62
C ILE A 127 -11.04 8.43 0.90
N THR A 128 -10.24 9.29 1.52
CA THR A 128 -10.18 9.45 2.98
C THR A 128 -10.45 10.91 3.30
N GLY A 129 -11.55 11.16 4.02
CA GLY A 129 -11.86 12.49 4.55
C GLY A 129 -10.99 12.79 5.77
N LYS A 130 -10.47 14.03 5.83
CA LYS A 130 -9.79 14.56 7.01
C LYS A 130 -10.34 15.94 7.33
N TRP A 131 -10.70 16.14 8.59
CA TRP A 131 -11.04 17.45 9.14
C TRP A 131 -10.38 17.61 10.52
N ALA A 132 -10.34 18.83 11.03
CA ALA A 132 -10.06 19.13 12.43
C ALA A 132 -11.24 19.94 12.93
N THR A 133 -11.79 19.55 14.08
CA THR A 133 -12.97 20.18 14.68
C THR A 133 -12.68 20.49 16.13
N SER A 134 -13.20 21.61 16.62
CA SER A 134 -13.29 21.90 18.04
C SER A 134 -14.21 20.90 18.74
N ALA A 135 -14.23 20.92 20.08
CA ALA A 135 -15.05 20.01 20.88
C ALA A 135 -16.56 20.17 20.61
N ASP A 136 -16.97 21.39 20.25
CA ASP A 136 -18.33 21.78 19.84
C ASP A 136 -18.59 21.65 18.33
N GLY A 137 -17.66 21.06 17.56
CA GLY A 137 -17.91 20.63 16.18
C GLY A 137 -17.59 21.67 15.09
N PHE A 138 -16.99 22.81 15.42
CA PHE A 138 -16.64 23.85 14.46
C PHE A 138 -15.25 23.66 13.85
N ILE A 139 -15.08 24.11 12.61
CA ILE A 139 -13.80 24.07 11.86
C ILE A 139 -13.05 25.42 11.85
N ALA A 140 -13.69 26.47 12.36
CA ALA A 140 -13.15 27.82 12.47
C ALA A 140 -13.96 28.63 13.50
N ALA A 141 -13.35 29.65 14.11
CA ALA A 141 -14.03 30.58 15.02
C ALA A 141 -15.05 31.48 14.30
N ALA A 142 -14.81 31.79 13.03
CA ALA A 142 -15.70 32.56 12.17
C ALA A 142 -15.48 32.19 10.68
N PRO A 143 -16.45 32.44 9.79
CA PRO A 143 -16.27 32.25 8.35
C PRO A 143 -15.03 32.98 7.82
N GLY A 144 -14.20 32.29 7.03
CA GLY A 144 -12.98 32.85 6.46
C GLY A 144 -11.81 33.02 7.46
N HIS A 145 -12.00 32.72 8.74
CA HIS A 145 -10.95 32.86 9.75
C HIS A 145 -10.20 31.55 9.99
N ARG A 146 -8.92 31.49 9.60
CA ARG A 146 -8.05 30.34 9.85
C ARG A 146 -7.82 30.15 11.35
N THR A 147 -8.36 29.08 11.92
CA THR A 147 -8.27 28.78 13.36
C THR A 147 -7.40 27.55 13.61
N PRO A 148 -6.31 27.65 14.40
CA PRO A 148 -5.52 26.48 14.78
C PRO A 148 -6.29 25.65 15.83
N ILE A 149 -6.99 24.62 15.38
CA ILE A 149 -7.80 23.76 16.25
C ILE A 149 -6.96 22.68 16.92
N SER A 150 -6.16 21.95 16.14
CA SER A 150 -5.38 20.81 16.65
C SER A 150 -4.02 21.27 17.18
N CYS A 151 -3.45 20.51 18.13
CA CYS A 151 -2.12 20.77 18.64
C CYS A 151 -1.02 20.60 17.56
N PRO A 152 0.19 21.16 17.77
CA PRO A 152 1.32 21.02 16.85
C PRO A 152 1.65 19.56 16.46
N ASP A 153 1.53 18.61 17.40
CA ASP A 153 1.80 17.20 17.15
C ASP A 153 0.81 16.57 16.17
N ALA A 154 -0.47 16.91 16.29
CA ALA A 154 -1.50 16.47 15.35
C ALA A 154 -1.24 17.04 13.95
N TYR A 155 -0.83 18.31 13.84
CA TYR A 155 -0.43 18.92 12.57
C TYR A 155 0.79 18.19 11.96
N ALA A 156 1.82 17.93 12.76
CA ALA A 156 3.02 17.24 12.31
C ALA A 156 2.70 15.81 11.84
N LEU A 157 1.85 15.07 12.59
CA LEU A 157 1.38 13.75 12.22
C LEU A 157 0.64 13.76 10.88
N MET A 158 -0.29 14.69 10.68
CA MET A 158 -1.04 14.78 9.42
C MET A 158 -0.14 15.16 8.24
N ARG A 159 0.81 16.07 8.43
CA ARG A 159 1.82 16.38 7.41
C ARG A 159 2.64 15.16 7.02
N ARG A 160 3.01 14.29 7.97
CA ARG A 160 3.70 13.02 7.67
C ARG A 160 2.78 12.04 6.92
N ARG A 161 1.52 11.90 7.35
CA ARG A 161 0.56 10.96 6.73
C ARG A 161 0.25 11.23 5.26
N ARG A 162 0.38 12.48 4.80
CA ARG A 162 0.24 12.85 3.37
C ARG A 162 1.07 11.97 2.41
N ARG A 163 2.18 11.38 2.87
CA ARG A 163 3.01 10.46 2.07
C ARG A 163 2.32 9.16 1.67
N ALA A 164 1.33 8.73 2.46
CA ALA A 164 0.58 7.51 2.19
C ALA A 164 -0.44 7.69 1.05
N PHE A 165 -0.74 8.92 0.66
CA PHE A 165 -1.74 9.24 -0.35
C PHE A 165 -1.08 9.58 -1.68
N ASP A 166 -1.72 9.23 -2.78
CA ASP A 166 -1.23 9.56 -4.12
C ASP A 166 -1.61 11.00 -4.52
N ALA A 167 -2.72 11.51 -3.99
CA ALA A 167 -3.18 12.88 -4.18
C ALA A 167 -3.75 13.47 -2.87
N ILE A 168 -3.69 14.79 -2.75
CA ILE A 168 -4.39 15.59 -1.75
C ILE A 168 -5.35 16.52 -2.49
N VAL A 169 -6.60 16.53 -2.05
CA VAL A 169 -7.67 17.31 -2.65
C VAL A 169 -8.14 18.37 -1.67
N VAL A 170 -8.27 19.61 -2.12
CA VAL A 170 -8.91 20.72 -1.38
C VAL A 170 -9.85 21.50 -2.30
N GLY A 171 -10.80 22.24 -1.74
CA GLY A 171 -11.63 23.17 -2.51
C GLY A 171 -10.93 24.52 -2.72
N ALA A 172 -11.41 25.30 -3.70
CA ALA A 172 -10.92 26.65 -3.99
C ALA A 172 -10.97 27.57 -2.75
N GLY A 173 -11.98 27.45 -1.90
CA GLY A 173 -12.07 28.22 -0.65
C GLY A 173 -10.90 27.97 0.29
N THR A 174 -10.48 26.70 0.46
CA THR A 174 -9.27 26.36 1.24
C THR A 174 -8.01 26.88 0.57
N ALA A 175 -7.91 26.76 -0.77
CA ALA A 175 -6.76 27.27 -1.51
C ALA A 175 -6.60 28.79 -1.33
N ALA A 176 -7.70 29.53 -1.38
CA ALA A 176 -7.72 30.98 -1.22
C ALA A 176 -7.49 31.43 0.23
N ALA A 177 -8.18 30.83 1.20
CA ALA A 177 -8.13 31.25 2.60
C ALA A 177 -6.83 30.84 3.32
N ASP A 178 -6.31 29.63 3.03
CA ASP A 178 -5.17 29.08 3.77
C ASP A 178 -3.85 29.12 2.99
N ASN A 179 -3.90 29.36 1.67
CA ASN A 179 -2.76 29.22 0.74
C ASN A 179 -1.82 28.03 1.08
N PRO A 180 -2.35 26.80 1.19
CA PRO A 180 -1.59 25.71 1.78
C PRO A 180 -0.59 25.13 0.78
N ALA A 181 0.67 24.95 1.21
CA ALA A 181 1.67 24.27 0.38
C ALA A 181 1.30 22.81 0.05
N LEU A 182 0.53 22.16 0.92
CA LEU A 182 0.11 20.74 0.85
C LEU A 182 1.25 19.73 0.65
N THR A 183 2.49 20.12 0.96
CA THR A 183 3.69 19.27 0.82
C THR A 183 3.85 18.29 1.98
N THR A 184 4.80 17.36 1.80
CA THR A 184 5.27 16.41 2.82
C THR A 184 6.61 16.85 3.42
N PRO A 185 6.90 16.65 4.73
CA PRO A 185 8.07 17.20 5.41
C PRO A 185 9.45 16.67 4.99
N ARG A 186 9.52 15.56 4.23
CA ARG A 186 10.75 15.05 3.62
C ARG A 186 10.35 14.35 2.30
N PRO A 187 11.30 14.09 1.39
CA PRO A 187 11.06 13.29 0.19
C PRO A 187 10.48 11.92 0.56
N ARG A 188 9.71 11.32 -0.35
CA ARG A 188 9.37 9.89 -0.23
C ARG A 188 10.67 9.07 -0.28
N TRP A 189 10.65 7.83 0.23
CA TRP A 189 11.84 6.96 0.22
C TRP A 189 12.36 6.81 -1.22
N HIS A 190 13.68 6.79 -1.42
CA HIS A 190 14.34 6.74 -2.73
C HIS A 190 14.23 8.00 -3.62
N GLY A 191 14.20 9.20 -3.04
CA GLY A 191 14.47 10.45 -3.78
C GLY A 191 13.29 10.99 -4.60
N ASP A 192 12.07 10.49 -4.42
CA ASP A 192 10.87 11.13 -4.98
C ASP A 192 10.53 12.38 -4.14
N GLU A 193 10.98 13.52 -4.65
CA GLU A 193 10.78 14.85 -4.07
C GLU A 193 9.40 15.44 -4.36
N THR A 194 8.64 14.85 -5.28
CA THR A 194 7.44 15.48 -5.85
C THR A 194 6.21 15.40 -4.94
N GLY A 195 6.22 14.49 -3.97
CA GLY A 195 5.13 14.35 -2.99
C GLY A 195 3.80 13.89 -3.65
N PRO A 196 2.67 13.97 -2.94
CA PRO A 196 1.37 13.68 -3.55
C PRO A 196 0.96 14.76 -4.56
N LEU A 197 0.20 14.36 -5.58
CA LEU A 197 -0.46 15.30 -6.49
C LEU A 197 -1.37 16.25 -5.69
N ARG A 198 -1.31 17.55 -5.97
CA ARG A 198 -2.15 18.56 -5.30
C ARG A 198 -3.28 18.95 -6.24
N VAL A 199 -4.51 18.64 -5.85
CA VAL A 199 -5.71 18.83 -6.66
C VAL A 199 -6.58 19.90 -6.00
N VAL A 200 -6.87 20.97 -6.73
CA VAL A 200 -7.81 22.01 -6.29
C VAL A 200 -9.11 21.84 -7.07
N LEU A 201 -10.20 21.63 -6.34
CA LEU A 201 -11.54 21.63 -6.91
C LEU A 201 -12.07 23.07 -6.90
N ALA A 202 -12.15 23.67 -8.08
CA ALA A 202 -12.78 24.96 -8.29
C ALA A 202 -14.01 24.77 -9.16
N ARG A 203 -15.14 25.36 -8.76
CA ARG A 203 -16.25 25.60 -9.68
C ARG A 203 -15.96 26.92 -10.39
N ARG A 204 -16.25 26.97 -11.69
CA ARG A 204 -16.36 28.24 -12.40
C ARG A 204 -17.52 29.04 -11.83
#